data_AF-A0A8T1LY74-F1
#
_entry.id   AF-A0A8T1LY74-F1
#
_cell.length_a   1.000
_cell.length_b   1.000
_cell.length_c   1.000
_cell.angle_alpha   90.00
_cell.angle_beta   90.00
_cell.angle_gamma   90.00
#
_symmetry.space_group_name_H-M   'P 1'
#
loop_
_entity.id
_entity.type
_entity.pdbx_description
1 polymer ?
#
loop_
_entity_poly.entity_id
_entity_poly.type
_entity_poly.pdbx_seq_one_letter_code
_entity_poly.pdbx_strand_id
1 'polypeptide(L)'
;MRSGTLLSFGAFLAALAAFAIIFLQSVWWYGVPGDILRVIKSLVRLEHSYRPLPQKNPGPKVLVGFGACVDLKVRAIPLLNQMGWSPPMVPLNELRAYNHSTELSSARDVILSFASAFTAGAAVERLLHNGNLFKTLVKTAASLVPPHLQNKFQSTMASDVDQRLSMFSADSATAYWALGGNAPVMAVRLAREGAEVSLAARLSPMELEQLPRGITPLMAPAAFGLPEIPEDDIHLIMEYDAGEQWGPFVAPRANRYIVLHDQENPRLSGLWPGLLDTWQSKVAKQPSGSAFSDASSQHSKSVFPDLVVVSGLQVMDNWAAGNTQDVRQSRLVELQNFLSQLPSETLVHFEMASFVNQTFASDMVRKLMPYVDSIGLNEQELPNLTSLLSSGSTTSISSAYPRVAHMLDEMRTVWATMTDPNLPRVPSASGPGWRRLSRIHLHTIAYQIIMVRRHTRGGAEARKQLDATVKMGGMPARRADVGLAWPFARAAAAKASLIAHRHTCCASAIDPVKTRILMDDSFAVTADPERWKSALRGSHQSGIRGSQNVPRVHFNETAPVFCWTEPEPQLADTGEFGRSAEGNPPMMLFDTQVEFCVAPVLVCSTVRQTAGAGDNISAGALRAQLTARQPSKD
;
A
#
# COMPACT_ATOMS: atom_id res chain seq x y z
N MET A 1 25.76 -11.07 -68.10
CA MET A 1 24.52 -11.51 -67.43
C MET A 1 24.84 -12.23 -66.11
N ARG A 2 25.15 -11.53 -65.01
CA ARG A 2 25.33 -12.13 -63.66
C ARG A 2 25.06 -11.10 -62.54
N SER A 3 24.01 -10.30 -62.66
CA SER A 3 23.65 -9.30 -61.63
C SER A 3 22.21 -9.45 -61.11
N GLY A 4 21.32 -10.17 -61.82
CA GLY A 4 19.93 -10.36 -61.41
C GLY A 4 19.66 -11.45 -60.37
N THR A 5 20.58 -12.41 -60.16
CA THR A 5 20.33 -13.57 -59.28
C THR A 5 20.64 -13.30 -57.80
N LEU A 6 21.62 -12.44 -57.49
CA LEU A 6 22.01 -12.13 -56.10
C LEU A 6 20.95 -11.31 -55.35
N LEU A 7 20.25 -10.38 -56.02
CA LEU A 7 19.14 -9.63 -55.40
C LEU A 7 17.96 -10.54 -55.04
N SER A 8 17.67 -11.55 -55.87
CA SER A 8 16.56 -12.49 -55.61
C SER A 8 16.84 -13.41 -54.42
N PHE A 9 18.10 -13.78 -54.21
CA PHE A 9 18.50 -14.67 -53.12
C PHE A 9 18.51 -13.94 -51.77
N GLY A 10 18.94 -12.67 -51.74
CA GLY A 10 18.86 -11.83 -50.56
C GLY A 10 17.41 -11.54 -50.13
N ALA A 11 16.52 -11.28 -51.09
CA ALA A 11 15.09 -11.08 -50.81
C ALA A 11 14.42 -12.36 -50.27
N PHE A 12 14.80 -13.53 -50.79
CA PHE A 12 14.30 -14.82 -50.34
C PHE A 12 14.75 -15.16 -48.91
N LEU A 13 16.02 -14.91 -48.57
CA LEU A 13 16.53 -15.09 -47.21
C LEU A 13 15.88 -14.11 -46.21
N ALA A 14 15.64 -12.86 -46.63
CA ALA A 14 14.91 -11.89 -45.81
C ALA A 14 13.45 -12.32 -45.56
N ALA A 15 12.78 -12.86 -46.58
CA ALA A 15 11.42 -13.40 -46.45
C ALA A 15 11.36 -14.64 -45.54
N LEU A 16 12.34 -15.55 -45.65
CA LEU A 16 12.46 -16.71 -44.76
C LEU A 16 12.76 -16.30 -43.32
N ALA A 17 13.63 -15.32 -43.10
CA ALA A 17 13.91 -14.77 -41.78
C ALA A 17 12.65 -14.10 -41.20
N ALA A 18 11.91 -13.33 -42.00
CA ALA A 18 10.64 -12.74 -41.58
C ALA A 18 9.60 -13.82 -41.24
N PHE A 19 9.48 -14.87 -42.05
CA PHE A 19 8.59 -16.01 -41.77
C PHE A 19 9.01 -16.77 -40.52
N ALA A 20 10.30 -16.99 -40.29
CA ALA A 20 10.82 -17.64 -39.09
C ALA A 20 10.57 -16.77 -37.85
N ILE A 21 10.74 -15.45 -37.95
CA ILE A 21 10.41 -14.51 -36.86
C ILE A 21 8.91 -14.52 -36.57
N ILE A 22 8.06 -14.45 -37.60
CA ILE A 22 6.60 -14.50 -37.45
C ILE A 22 6.17 -15.86 -36.89
N PHE A 23 6.77 -16.96 -37.35
CA PHE A 23 6.49 -18.30 -36.85
C PHE A 23 6.92 -18.44 -35.38
N LEU A 24 8.14 -18.00 -35.02
CA LEU A 24 8.63 -18.01 -33.64
C LEU A 24 7.78 -17.10 -32.74
N GLN A 25 7.36 -15.92 -33.21
CA GLN A 25 6.42 -15.05 -32.50
C GLN A 25 5.05 -15.73 -32.35
N SER A 26 4.55 -16.39 -33.40
CA SER A 26 3.27 -17.09 -33.35
C SER A 26 3.29 -18.27 -32.39
N VAL A 27 4.40 -19.01 -32.30
CA VAL A 27 4.60 -20.14 -31.38
C VAL A 27 4.76 -19.63 -29.94
N TRP A 28 5.46 -18.52 -29.72
CA TRP A 28 5.57 -17.88 -28.40
C TRP A 28 4.22 -17.33 -27.90
N TRP A 29 3.39 -16.80 -28.79
CA TRP A 29 2.06 -16.28 -28.46
C TRP A 29 0.94 -17.33 -28.48
N TYR A 30 1.19 -18.53 -29.04
CA TYR A 30 0.17 -19.58 -29.23
C TYR A 30 -0.44 -20.12 -27.92
N GLY A 31 0.21 -19.88 -26.78
CA GLY A 31 -0.25 -20.31 -25.45
C GLY A 31 -0.86 -19.20 -24.58
N VAL A 32 -0.94 -17.95 -25.06
CA VAL A 32 -1.48 -16.83 -24.27
C VAL A 32 -2.96 -16.63 -24.60
N PRO A 33 -3.86 -16.74 -23.61
CA PRO A 33 -5.27 -16.40 -23.79
C PRO A 33 -5.46 -14.96 -24.30
N GLY A 34 -6.19 -14.77 -25.41
CA GLY A 34 -6.33 -13.48 -26.08
C GLY A 34 -7.02 -12.39 -25.22
N ASP A 35 -7.79 -12.82 -24.23
CA ASP A 35 -8.38 -12.04 -23.15
C ASP A 35 -7.35 -11.36 -22.27
N ILE A 36 -6.31 -12.08 -21.82
CA ILE A 36 -5.23 -11.54 -21.00
C ILE A 36 -4.52 -10.38 -21.73
N LEU A 37 -4.26 -10.54 -23.04
CA LEU A 37 -3.64 -9.48 -23.84
C LEU A 37 -4.51 -8.23 -23.95
N ARG A 38 -5.83 -8.39 -24.09
CA ARG A 38 -6.77 -7.25 -24.12
C ARG A 38 -6.80 -6.52 -22.78
N VAL A 39 -6.84 -7.26 -21.68
CA VAL A 39 -6.80 -6.70 -20.32
C VAL A 39 -5.51 -5.90 -20.10
N ILE A 40 -4.35 -6.50 -20.39
CA ILE A 40 -3.04 -5.83 -20.26
C ILE A 40 -3.04 -4.52 -21.05
N LYS A 41 -3.43 -4.57 -22.33
CA LYS A 41 -3.45 -3.39 -23.21
C LYS A 41 -4.35 -2.28 -22.66
N SER A 42 -5.53 -2.63 -22.13
CA SER A 42 -6.46 -1.66 -21.57
C SER A 42 -5.99 -1.08 -20.24
N LEU A 43 -5.40 -1.89 -19.35
CA LEU A 43 -4.81 -1.41 -18.09
C LEU A 43 -3.63 -0.47 -18.34
N VAL A 44 -2.71 -0.84 -19.24
CA VAL A 44 -1.56 0.00 -19.61
C VAL A 44 -2.01 1.32 -20.24
N ARG A 45 -3.06 1.30 -21.08
CA ARG A 45 -3.66 2.53 -21.62
C ARG A 45 -4.19 3.44 -20.51
N LEU A 46 -4.86 2.89 -19.50
CA LEU A 46 -5.35 3.65 -18.35
C LEU A 46 -4.18 4.21 -17.51
N GLU A 47 -3.14 3.43 -17.26
CA GLU A 47 -1.91 3.90 -16.59
C GLU A 47 -1.26 5.06 -17.36
N HIS A 48 -1.23 5.03 -18.68
CA HIS A 48 -0.69 6.14 -19.47
C HIS A 48 -1.64 7.31 -19.63
N SER A 49 -2.92 7.20 -19.28
CA SER A 49 -3.93 8.26 -19.49
C SER A 49 -3.81 9.46 -18.53
N TYR A 50 -3.15 9.30 -17.37
CA TYR A 50 -2.93 10.41 -16.41
C TYR A 50 -1.54 11.05 -16.56
N ARG A 51 -0.57 10.32 -17.14
CA ARG A 51 0.76 10.85 -17.53
C ARG A 51 0.77 11.95 -18.63
N PRO A 52 -0.24 12.17 -19.51
CA PRO A 52 -0.18 13.20 -20.55
C PRO A 52 -0.55 14.60 -20.03
N LEU A 53 -1.04 14.72 -18.79
CA LEU A 53 -1.14 16.02 -18.14
C LEU A 53 0.30 16.46 -17.81
N PRO A 54 0.72 17.70 -18.14
CA PRO A 54 2.04 18.18 -17.76
C PRO A 54 2.14 18.11 -16.23
N GLN A 55 2.79 17.06 -15.73
CA GLN A 55 3.18 16.99 -14.34
C GLN A 55 4.28 18.03 -14.21
N LYS A 56 3.95 19.16 -13.55
CA LYS A 56 4.94 20.19 -13.29
C LYS A 56 6.09 19.54 -12.55
N ASN A 57 7.31 19.77 -13.05
CA ASN A 57 8.49 19.63 -12.23
C ASN A 57 8.65 20.94 -11.47
N PRO A 58 8.80 20.91 -10.13
CA PRO A 58 8.85 19.71 -9.30
C PRO A 58 7.45 19.10 -8.97
N GLY A 59 7.41 17.79 -8.70
CA GLY A 59 6.20 17.02 -8.40
C GLY A 59 5.60 17.31 -7.01
N PRO A 60 4.57 16.57 -6.56
CA PRO A 60 3.98 16.77 -5.23
C PRO A 60 4.98 16.43 -4.13
N LYS A 61 4.95 17.21 -3.04
CA LYS A 61 5.82 17.05 -1.87
C LYS A 61 5.22 16.06 -0.89
N VAL A 62 5.91 14.94 -0.66
CA VAL A 62 5.41 13.86 0.18
C VAL A 62 6.38 13.59 1.33
N LEU A 63 5.87 13.60 2.55
CA LEU A 63 6.59 13.16 3.73
C LEU A 63 6.12 11.74 4.10
N VAL A 64 7.05 10.80 4.22
CA VAL A 64 6.76 9.39 4.53
C VAL A 64 7.47 9.01 5.83
N GLY A 65 6.79 8.32 6.74
CA GLY A 65 7.37 7.83 7.99
C GLY A 65 6.56 6.70 8.63
N PHE A 66 7.02 6.05 9.69
CA PHE A 66 8.22 6.41 10.49
C PHE A 66 9.24 5.29 10.73
N GLY A 67 8.96 4.05 10.31
CA GLY A 67 9.85 2.91 10.54
C GLY A 67 10.64 2.51 9.29
N ALA A 68 11.92 2.17 9.48
CA ALA A 68 12.80 1.65 8.44
C ALA A 68 13.55 0.43 8.97
N CYS A 69 13.82 -0.52 8.09
CA CYS A 69 14.60 -1.70 8.45
C CYS A 69 15.38 -2.23 7.23
N VAL A 70 16.24 -3.20 7.49
CA VAL A 70 16.92 -3.98 6.46
C VAL A 70 16.24 -5.34 6.36
N ASP A 71 15.73 -5.67 5.18
CA ASP A 71 15.22 -7.01 4.92
C ASP A 71 16.37 -7.94 4.54
N LEU A 72 16.55 -9.03 5.28
CA LEU A 72 17.31 -10.19 4.82
C LEU A 72 16.33 -11.23 4.30
N LYS A 73 16.18 -11.28 2.98
CA LYS A 73 15.31 -12.25 2.32
C LYS A 73 16.04 -13.54 2.08
N VAL A 74 15.41 -14.67 2.37
CA VAL A 74 16.01 -16.01 2.27
C VAL A 74 14.95 -17.05 1.92
N ARG A 75 15.35 -18.07 1.15
CA ARG A 75 14.53 -19.25 0.92
C ARG A 75 14.33 -20.01 2.23
N ALA A 76 13.07 -20.19 2.62
CA ALA A 76 12.71 -20.75 3.92
C ALA A 76 13.30 -22.15 4.15
N ILE A 77 13.11 -23.06 3.20
CA ILE A 77 13.51 -24.47 3.35
C ILE A 77 15.04 -24.63 3.42
N PRO A 78 15.85 -24.00 2.54
CA PRO A 78 17.30 -23.97 2.70
C PRO A 78 17.79 -23.45 4.05
N LEU A 79 17.20 -22.36 4.58
CA LEU A 79 17.56 -21.86 5.90
C LEU A 79 17.23 -22.87 7.00
N LEU A 80 16.02 -23.43 7.00
CA LEU A 80 15.59 -24.40 8.00
C LEU A 80 16.48 -25.64 8.02
N ASN A 81 16.87 -26.14 6.83
CA ASN A 81 17.80 -27.24 6.69
C ASN A 81 19.20 -26.89 7.24
N GLN A 82 19.71 -25.69 6.94
CA GLN A 82 21.00 -25.22 7.45
C GLN A 82 20.99 -25.04 8.97
N MET A 83 19.85 -24.69 9.55
CA MET A 83 19.62 -24.63 11.00
C MET A 83 19.45 -26.03 11.65
N GLY A 84 19.33 -27.09 10.85
CA GLY A 84 19.06 -28.45 11.33
C GLY A 84 17.63 -28.63 11.85
N TRP A 85 16.68 -27.82 11.40
CA TRP A 85 15.30 -27.85 11.87
C TRP A 85 14.43 -28.74 11.00
N SER A 86 13.71 -29.66 11.63
CA SER A 86 12.77 -30.57 10.97
C SER A 86 11.32 -30.14 11.18
N PRO A 87 10.41 -30.55 10.27
CA PRO A 87 8.98 -30.28 10.44
C PRO A 87 8.45 -30.84 11.78
N PRO A 88 7.55 -30.13 12.47
CA PRO A 88 6.99 -30.62 13.72
C PRO A 88 6.13 -31.86 13.50
N MET A 89 6.23 -32.84 14.40
CA MET A 89 5.35 -34.02 14.43
C MET A 89 4.01 -33.68 15.10
N VAL A 90 3.24 -32.82 14.45
CA VAL A 90 1.96 -32.30 14.95
C VAL A 90 0.87 -32.48 13.89
N PRO A 91 -0.34 -32.91 14.25
CA PRO A 91 -1.46 -33.02 13.30
C PRO A 91 -1.78 -31.70 12.58
N LEU A 92 -2.18 -31.78 11.31
CA LEU A 92 -2.43 -30.58 10.48
C LEU A 92 -3.56 -29.69 11.03
N ASN A 93 -4.56 -30.26 11.70
CA ASN A 93 -5.65 -29.52 12.34
C ASN A 93 -5.14 -28.69 13.52
N GLU A 94 -4.17 -29.18 14.29
CA GLU A 94 -3.57 -28.42 15.39
C GLU A 94 -2.69 -27.29 14.86
N LEU A 95 -1.92 -27.52 13.78
CA LEU A 95 -1.18 -26.45 13.11
C LEU A 95 -2.11 -25.35 12.57
N ARG A 96 -3.23 -25.72 11.94
CA ARG A 96 -4.22 -24.74 11.43
C ARG A 96 -4.91 -23.95 12.54
N ALA A 97 -4.93 -24.47 13.77
CA ALA A 97 -5.48 -23.81 14.94
C ALA A 97 -4.42 -23.06 15.76
N TYR A 98 -3.17 -23.01 15.29
CA TYR A 98 -2.07 -22.38 16.02
C TYR A 98 -2.36 -20.89 16.25
N ASN A 99 -2.22 -20.46 17.51
CA ASN A 99 -2.44 -19.08 17.88
C ASN A 99 -1.19 -18.23 17.61
N HIS A 100 -1.28 -17.37 16.59
CA HIS A 100 -0.22 -16.44 16.22
C HIS A 100 -0.15 -15.18 17.12
N SER A 101 -1.03 -15.02 18.11
CA SER A 101 -1.00 -13.88 19.04
C SER A 101 0.07 -14.00 20.13
N THR A 102 0.65 -15.19 20.32
CA THR A 102 1.67 -15.41 21.35
C THR A 102 3.04 -14.88 20.90
N GLU A 103 3.99 -14.76 21.81
CA GLU A 103 5.34 -14.33 21.47
C GLU A 103 6.23 -15.53 21.17
N LEU A 104 7.25 -15.36 20.32
CA LEU A 104 8.22 -16.43 20.05
C LEU A 104 9.41 -16.30 21.00
N SER A 105 9.78 -17.39 21.67
CA SER A 105 10.89 -17.40 22.65
C SER A 105 11.93 -18.49 22.37
N SER A 106 11.54 -19.54 21.64
CA SER A 106 12.35 -20.72 21.38
C SER A 106 12.35 -21.13 19.91
N ALA A 107 13.30 -21.99 19.52
CA ALA A 107 13.33 -22.58 18.18
C ALA A 107 12.05 -23.36 17.87
N ARG A 108 11.49 -24.06 18.88
CA ARG A 108 10.23 -24.80 18.74
C ARG A 108 9.06 -23.87 18.40
N ASP A 109 9.00 -22.69 19.02
CA ASP A 109 7.94 -21.71 18.75
C ASP A 109 8.01 -21.21 17.30
N VAL A 110 9.22 -20.90 16.83
CA VAL A 110 9.45 -20.46 15.43
C VAL A 110 9.06 -21.58 14.46
N ILE A 111 9.46 -22.84 14.73
CA ILE A 111 9.13 -24.01 13.91
C ILE A 111 7.61 -24.22 13.80
N LEU A 112 6.89 -24.20 14.93
CA LEU A 112 5.44 -24.40 14.94
C LEU A 112 4.70 -23.27 14.23
N SER A 113 5.10 -22.02 14.51
CA SER A 113 4.53 -20.84 13.87
C SER A 113 4.79 -20.83 12.36
N PHE A 114 6.01 -21.15 11.91
CA PHE A 114 6.32 -21.27 10.50
C PHE A 114 5.52 -22.39 9.84
N ALA A 115 5.42 -23.58 10.45
CA ALA A 115 4.65 -24.71 9.91
C ALA A 115 3.16 -24.37 9.73
N SER A 116 2.56 -23.67 10.70
CA SER A 116 1.19 -23.15 10.60
C SER A 116 1.04 -22.22 9.40
N ALA A 117 1.90 -21.18 9.31
CA ALA A 117 1.85 -20.22 8.22
C ALA A 117 2.07 -20.87 6.84
N PHE A 118 3.05 -21.76 6.74
CA PHE A 118 3.40 -22.50 5.53
C PHE A 118 2.24 -23.37 5.03
N THR A 119 1.61 -24.13 5.91
CA THR A 119 0.48 -25.02 5.55
C THR A 119 -0.80 -24.26 5.26
N ALA A 120 -1.01 -23.09 5.87
CA ALA A 120 -2.10 -22.19 5.57
C ALA A 120 -1.84 -21.35 4.29
N GLY A 121 -0.58 -21.25 3.84
CA GLY A 121 -0.14 -20.28 2.85
C GLY A 121 -0.33 -18.83 3.32
N ALA A 122 -0.26 -18.59 4.63
CA ALA A 122 -0.54 -17.29 5.23
C ALA A 122 0.71 -16.41 5.30
N ALA A 123 0.47 -15.13 5.11
CA ALA A 123 1.43 -14.06 5.35
C ALA A 123 1.49 -13.85 6.87
N VAL A 124 2.64 -14.08 7.51
CA VAL A 124 2.77 -13.96 8.98
C VAL A 124 4.05 -13.21 9.33
N GLU A 125 3.97 -12.33 10.32
CA GLU A 125 5.07 -11.54 10.88
C GLU A 125 5.07 -11.71 12.40
N ARG A 126 6.22 -12.04 13.00
CA ARG A 126 6.33 -12.37 14.43
C ARG A 126 7.60 -11.83 15.07
N LEU A 127 7.43 -11.30 16.29
CA LEU A 127 8.53 -10.93 17.17
C LEU A 127 9.15 -12.18 17.82
N LEU A 128 10.47 -12.29 17.72
CA LEU A 128 11.28 -13.28 18.43
C LEU A 128 12.04 -12.60 19.58
N HIS A 129 11.66 -12.91 20.82
CA HIS A 129 12.28 -12.30 22.01
C HIS A 129 13.72 -12.73 22.25
N ASN A 130 14.06 -13.95 21.86
CA ASN A 130 15.40 -14.48 22.06
C ASN A 130 16.37 -13.89 21.04
N GLY A 131 16.99 -12.76 21.39
CA GLY A 131 17.95 -12.04 20.53
C GLY A 131 19.15 -12.89 20.10
N ASN A 132 19.61 -13.83 20.93
CA ASN A 132 20.71 -14.75 20.56
C ASN A 132 20.28 -15.74 19.47
N LEU A 133 19.07 -16.30 19.59
CA LEU A 133 18.49 -17.15 18.57
C LEU A 133 18.25 -16.36 17.27
N PHE A 134 17.77 -15.13 17.37
CA PHE A 134 17.60 -14.25 16.22
C PHE A 134 18.92 -13.95 15.51
N LYS A 135 19.96 -13.56 16.25
CA LYS A 135 21.32 -13.35 15.70
C LYS A 135 21.85 -14.60 15.02
N THR A 136 21.56 -15.79 15.55
CA THR A 136 21.93 -17.07 14.92
C THR A 136 21.19 -17.29 13.60
N LEU A 137 19.88 -17.05 13.57
CA LEU A 137 19.07 -17.14 12.34
C LEU A 137 19.58 -16.18 11.25
N VAL A 138 19.79 -14.91 11.60
CA VAL A 138 20.31 -13.88 10.69
C VAL A 138 21.70 -14.24 10.18
N LYS A 139 22.62 -14.67 11.06
CA LYS A 139 23.97 -15.08 10.65
C LYS A 139 23.93 -16.26 9.68
N THR A 140 23.08 -17.25 9.94
CA THR A 140 22.90 -18.40 9.05
C THR A 140 22.32 -17.98 7.71
N ALA A 141 21.26 -17.16 7.71
CA ALA A 141 20.67 -16.64 6.48
C ALA A 141 21.66 -15.77 5.68
N ALA A 142 22.45 -14.92 6.34
CA ALA A 142 23.46 -14.09 5.70
C ALA A 142 24.57 -14.94 5.04
N SER A 143 24.90 -16.10 5.62
CA SER A 143 25.87 -17.03 5.01
C SER A 143 25.35 -17.69 3.72
N LEU A 144 24.03 -17.66 3.49
CA LEU A 144 23.39 -18.13 2.25
C LEU A 144 23.33 -17.03 1.18
N VAL A 145 23.76 -15.80 1.48
CA VAL A 145 23.86 -14.72 0.49
C VAL A 145 25.03 -15.02 -0.45
N PRO A 146 24.79 -15.11 -1.78
CA PRO A 146 25.86 -15.36 -2.74
C PRO A 146 27.00 -14.33 -2.61
N PRO A 147 28.28 -14.72 -2.77
CA PRO A 147 29.42 -13.81 -2.57
C PRO A 147 29.35 -12.51 -3.38
N HIS A 148 28.78 -12.56 -4.59
CA HIS A 148 28.63 -11.38 -5.45
C HIS A 148 27.51 -10.41 -5.02
N LEU A 149 26.67 -10.81 -4.05
CA LEU A 149 25.57 -10.03 -3.47
C LEU A 149 25.81 -9.65 -2.00
N GLN A 150 26.88 -10.12 -1.35
CA GLN A 150 27.11 -9.86 0.08
C GLN A 150 27.12 -8.37 0.47
N ASN A 151 27.62 -7.51 -0.44
CA ASN A 151 27.69 -6.06 -0.24
C ASN A 151 26.75 -5.29 -1.18
N LYS A 152 25.73 -5.95 -1.74
CA LYS A 152 24.77 -5.32 -2.66
C LYS A 152 23.36 -5.56 -2.17
N PHE A 153 22.61 -4.50 -1.99
CA PHE A 153 21.17 -4.63 -1.84
C PHE A 153 20.59 -4.93 -3.20
N GLN A 154 19.79 -5.99 -3.27
CA GLN A 154 18.85 -6.08 -4.37
C GLN A 154 17.75 -5.09 -4.06
N SER A 155 17.71 -4.03 -4.85
CA SER A 155 16.59 -3.12 -4.78
C SER A 155 15.31 -3.93 -5.00
N THR A 156 14.32 -3.78 -4.12
CA THR A 156 12.92 -4.19 -4.40
C THR A 156 12.39 -3.53 -5.70
N MET A 157 13.14 -2.57 -6.24
CA MET A 157 13.00 -1.85 -7.50
C MET A 157 13.28 -2.70 -8.75
N ALA A 158 12.78 -3.91 -8.80
CA ALA A 158 12.71 -4.65 -10.06
C ALA A 158 11.60 -4.09 -10.94
N SER A 159 11.72 -2.83 -11.39
CA SER A 159 10.83 -2.42 -12.47
C SER A 159 11.28 -1.34 -13.44
N ASP A 160 12.53 -0.83 -13.55
CA ASP A 160 12.99 -0.21 -14.84
C ASP A 160 14.47 0.21 -15.02
N VAL A 161 15.32 0.37 -13.98
CA VAL A 161 16.65 1.03 -14.22
C VAL A 161 17.88 0.18 -13.93
N ASP A 162 17.81 -0.89 -13.13
CA ASP A 162 18.98 -1.73 -12.88
C ASP A 162 18.96 -3.07 -13.63
N GLN A 163 18.85 -2.96 -14.96
CA GLN A 163 18.99 -4.11 -15.86
C GLN A 163 20.33 -4.83 -15.68
N ARG A 164 21.39 -4.12 -15.24
CA ARG A 164 22.72 -4.69 -15.02
C ARG A 164 22.83 -5.58 -13.78
N LEU A 165 21.96 -5.42 -12.78
CA LEU A 165 21.90 -6.32 -11.62
C LEU A 165 20.85 -7.42 -11.79
N SER A 166 19.75 -7.16 -12.51
CA SER A 166 18.73 -8.18 -12.81
C SER A 166 19.20 -9.27 -13.79
N MET A 167 20.31 -9.05 -14.51
CA MET A 167 20.91 -10.05 -15.40
C MET A 167 21.55 -11.23 -14.64
N PHE A 168 21.82 -11.06 -13.35
CA PHE A 168 22.16 -12.16 -12.45
C PHE A 168 20.90 -12.60 -11.71
N SER A 169 20.07 -13.37 -12.42
CA SER A 169 19.06 -14.29 -11.92
C SER A 169 18.91 -14.30 -10.39
N ALA A 170 17.97 -13.50 -9.87
CA ALA A 170 17.41 -13.71 -8.54
C ALA A 170 16.87 -15.15 -8.38
N ASP A 171 16.63 -15.89 -9.48
CA ASP A 171 16.21 -17.29 -9.49
C ASP A 171 17.21 -18.26 -8.83
N SER A 172 18.46 -17.83 -8.55
CA SER A 172 19.48 -18.70 -7.93
C SER A 172 19.99 -18.20 -6.57
N ALA A 173 19.57 -17.03 -6.11
CA ALA A 173 20.06 -16.49 -4.84
C ALA A 173 19.25 -17.08 -3.68
N THR A 174 19.90 -17.91 -2.86
CA THR A 174 19.28 -18.48 -1.66
C THR A 174 18.94 -17.41 -0.63
N ALA A 175 19.69 -16.31 -0.57
CA ALA A 175 19.40 -15.13 0.24
C ALA A 175 19.94 -13.83 -0.38
N TYR A 176 19.36 -12.68 -0.01
CA TYR A 176 19.84 -11.35 -0.40
C TYR A 176 19.33 -10.25 0.55
N TRP A 177 20.04 -9.11 0.57
CA TRP A 177 19.67 -7.92 1.33
C TRP A 177 18.77 -6.99 0.52
N ALA A 178 17.80 -6.35 1.18
CA ALA A 178 16.91 -5.36 0.58
C ALA A 178 16.54 -4.26 1.58
N LEU A 179 16.17 -3.08 1.06
CA LEU A 179 15.64 -2.01 1.90
C LEU A 179 14.21 -2.39 2.32
N GLY A 180 13.99 -2.48 3.62
CA GLY A 180 12.77 -2.95 4.25
C GLY A 180 11.98 -1.82 4.92
N GLY A 181 10.83 -2.20 5.46
CA GLY A 181 9.93 -1.30 6.16
C GLY A 181 8.97 -0.56 5.22
N ASN A 182 7.71 -0.46 5.64
CA ASN A 182 6.64 0.11 4.82
C ASN A 182 7.00 1.55 4.37
N ALA A 183 7.54 2.37 5.27
CA ALA A 183 7.85 3.76 4.95
C ALA A 183 8.97 3.92 3.90
N PRO A 184 10.15 3.28 4.02
CA PRO A 184 11.15 3.29 2.95
C PRO A 184 10.62 2.73 1.62
N VAL A 185 9.88 1.61 1.65
CA VAL A 185 9.33 1.00 0.43
C VAL A 185 8.35 1.95 -0.29
N MET A 186 7.43 2.57 0.45
CA MET A 186 6.51 3.57 -0.11
C MET A 186 7.26 4.82 -0.60
N ALA A 187 8.25 5.30 0.17
CA ALA A 187 9.04 6.48 -0.19
C ALA A 187 9.78 6.28 -1.52
N VAL A 188 10.43 5.13 -1.67
CA VAL A 188 11.11 4.73 -2.91
C VAL A 188 10.14 4.66 -4.08
N ARG A 189 8.96 4.06 -3.88
CA ARG A 189 7.95 3.97 -4.95
C ARG A 189 7.40 5.34 -5.35
N LEU A 190 7.06 6.18 -4.38
CA LEU A 190 6.55 7.54 -4.61
C LEU A 190 7.55 8.40 -5.38
N ALA A 191 8.82 8.37 -4.97
CA ALA A 191 9.90 9.12 -5.62
C ALA A 191 10.04 8.72 -7.09
N ARG A 192 10.03 7.41 -7.36
CA ARG A 192 10.08 6.87 -8.72
C ARG A 192 8.90 7.28 -9.59
N GLU A 193 7.74 7.46 -8.98
CA GLU A 193 6.53 7.92 -9.67
C GLU A 193 6.48 9.46 -9.78
N GLY A 194 7.59 10.14 -9.47
CA GLY A 194 7.78 11.57 -9.69
C GLY A 194 7.24 12.43 -8.56
N ALA A 195 7.27 11.97 -7.31
CA ALA A 195 7.05 12.81 -6.13
C ALA A 195 8.39 13.33 -5.58
N GLU A 196 8.37 14.50 -4.94
CA GLU A 196 9.47 14.98 -4.10
C GLU A 196 9.31 14.36 -2.71
N VAL A 197 10.17 13.39 -2.37
CA VAL A 197 9.98 12.58 -1.17
C VAL A 197 10.96 12.94 -0.07
N SER A 198 10.44 13.14 1.13
CA SER A 198 11.22 13.13 2.37
C SER A 198 10.86 11.91 3.19
N LEU A 199 11.86 11.17 3.67
CA LEU A 199 11.68 9.98 4.49
C LEU A 199 12.10 10.30 5.93
N ALA A 200 11.14 10.33 6.85
CA ALA A 200 11.37 10.45 8.27
C ALA A 200 11.51 9.06 8.87
N ALA A 201 12.74 8.67 9.19
CA ALA A 201 13.06 7.37 9.77
C ALA A 201 14.41 7.44 10.47
N ARG A 202 14.66 6.48 11.37
CA ARG A 202 15.99 6.24 11.90
C ARG A 202 16.68 5.26 10.96
N LEU A 203 17.75 5.70 10.30
CA LEU A 203 18.41 4.95 9.23
C LEU A 203 19.85 4.62 9.61
N SER A 204 20.24 3.36 9.43
CA SER A 204 21.62 2.92 9.53
C SER A 204 22.48 3.45 8.37
N PRO A 205 23.82 3.42 8.49
CA PRO A 205 24.70 3.74 7.37
C PRO A 205 24.39 2.91 6.12
N MET A 206 24.06 1.63 6.31
CA MET A 206 23.74 0.72 5.22
C MET A 206 22.43 1.12 4.53
N GLU A 207 21.39 1.51 5.28
CA GLU A 207 20.14 1.99 4.68
C GLU A 207 20.32 3.33 3.95
N LEU A 208 21.10 4.25 4.51
CA LEU A 208 21.39 5.55 3.91
C LEU A 208 22.10 5.42 2.55
N GLU A 209 23.05 4.49 2.43
CA GLU A 209 23.75 4.24 1.17
C GLU A 209 22.82 3.70 0.06
N GLN A 210 21.75 3.00 0.44
CA GLN A 210 20.82 2.36 -0.51
C GLN A 210 19.63 3.24 -0.86
N LEU A 211 19.39 4.32 -0.12
CA LEU A 211 18.32 5.26 -0.46
C LEU A 211 18.60 5.95 -1.80
N PRO A 212 17.64 5.96 -2.74
CA PRO A 212 17.78 6.70 -3.99
C PRO A 212 18.11 8.19 -3.73
N ARG A 213 19.06 8.75 -4.50
CA ARG A 213 19.54 10.14 -4.35
C ARG A 213 18.44 11.22 -4.36
N GLY A 214 17.25 10.91 -4.91
CA GLY A 214 16.11 11.82 -4.94
C GLY A 214 15.25 11.84 -3.67
N ILE A 215 15.55 11.01 -2.67
CA ILE A 215 14.84 10.98 -1.39
C ILE A 215 15.65 11.77 -0.37
N THR A 216 14.98 12.69 0.32
CA THR A 216 15.61 13.46 1.41
C THR A 216 15.42 12.72 2.74
N PRO A 217 16.47 12.12 3.34
CA PRO A 217 16.36 11.53 4.66
C PRO A 217 16.22 12.61 5.75
N LEU A 218 15.30 12.36 6.67
CA LEU A 218 15.04 13.15 7.86
C LEU A 218 15.24 12.26 9.08
N MET A 219 16.32 12.52 9.80
CA MET A 219 16.70 11.79 11.01
C MET A 219 16.66 12.74 12.19
N ALA A 220 16.29 12.21 13.36
CA ALA A 220 16.25 12.99 14.59
C ALA A 220 17.64 13.57 14.92
N PRO A 221 17.71 14.82 15.42
CA PRO A 221 18.98 15.41 15.84
C PRO A 221 19.54 14.70 17.07
N ALA A 222 20.87 14.78 17.28
CA ALA A 222 21.53 14.21 18.46
C ALA A 222 20.91 14.67 19.79
N ALA A 223 20.39 15.91 19.84
CA ALA A 223 19.71 16.47 21.01
C ALA A 223 18.40 15.73 21.40
N PHE A 224 17.82 14.93 20.49
CA PHE A 224 16.69 14.06 20.81
C PHE A 224 17.08 12.91 21.76
N GLY A 225 18.38 12.69 21.99
CA GLY A 225 18.86 11.77 23.01
C GLY A 225 18.69 10.30 22.65
N LEU A 226 18.53 9.99 21.36
CA LEU A 226 18.56 8.60 20.89
C LEU A 226 19.96 8.01 21.13
N PRO A 227 20.05 6.70 21.47
CA PRO A 227 21.34 5.99 21.50
C PRO A 227 22.13 6.19 20.20
N GLU A 228 23.44 5.96 20.19
CA GLU A 228 24.18 5.82 18.93
C GLU A 228 23.54 4.68 18.11
N ILE A 229 23.38 4.83 16.79
CA ILE A 229 22.64 3.88 15.92
C ILE A 229 23.31 2.50 16.02
N PRO A 230 22.73 1.53 16.76
CA PRO A 230 23.45 0.32 17.14
C PRO A 230 22.85 -0.89 16.41
N GLU A 231 23.55 -1.39 15.40
CA GLU A 231 23.14 -2.54 14.56
C GLU A 231 21.99 -2.23 13.58
N ASP A 232 22.02 -2.85 12.39
CA ASP A 232 20.90 -2.76 11.43
C ASP A 232 19.67 -3.45 12.03
N ASP A 233 18.52 -2.79 12.04
CA ASP A 233 17.24 -3.45 12.38
C ASP A 233 16.92 -4.44 11.25
N ILE A 234 17.38 -5.68 11.40
CA ILE A 234 17.21 -6.70 10.37
C ILE A 234 15.85 -7.37 10.56
N HIS A 235 15.08 -7.46 9.48
CA HIS A 235 13.88 -8.27 9.39
C HIS A 235 14.21 -9.49 8.53
N LEU A 236 14.09 -10.68 9.11
CA LEU A 236 14.37 -11.93 8.41
C LEU A 236 13.13 -12.41 7.68
N ILE A 237 13.15 -12.38 6.36
CA ILE A 237 12.01 -12.75 5.52
C ILE A 237 12.27 -14.11 4.88
N MET A 238 11.53 -15.11 5.34
CA MET A 238 11.59 -16.49 4.84
C MET A 238 10.53 -16.69 3.75
N GLU A 239 10.94 -16.68 2.48
CA GLU A 239 10.06 -16.88 1.33
C GLU A 239 9.98 -18.36 0.92
N TYR A 240 8.80 -18.79 0.48
CA TYR A 240 8.54 -20.13 -0.03
C TYR A 240 7.59 -20.09 -1.23
N ASP A 241 7.70 -21.08 -2.12
CA ASP A 241 6.90 -21.16 -3.35
C ASP A 241 5.63 -22.00 -3.18
N ALA A 242 4.69 -21.81 -4.11
CA ALA A 242 3.55 -22.70 -4.25
C ALA A 242 4.01 -24.12 -4.59
N GLY A 243 3.51 -25.11 -3.86
CA GLY A 243 3.88 -26.51 -4.04
C GLY A 243 5.22 -26.91 -3.42
N GLU A 244 5.95 -25.98 -2.77
CA GLU A 244 7.16 -26.31 -2.04
C GLU A 244 6.85 -27.26 -0.88
N GLN A 245 7.75 -28.21 -0.61
CA GLN A 245 7.56 -29.26 0.38
C GLN A 245 8.53 -29.12 1.55
N TRP A 246 8.03 -29.33 2.77
CA TRP A 246 8.83 -29.46 3.98
C TRP A 246 8.38 -30.70 4.76
N GLY A 247 9.05 -31.82 4.52
CA GLY A 247 8.60 -33.14 4.96
C GLY A 247 7.19 -33.45 4.46
N PRO A 248 6.19 -33.69 5.33
CA PRO A 248 4.82 -34.01 4.92
C PRO A 248 3.99 -32.77 4.53
N PHE A 249 4.51 -31.55 4.75
CA PHE A 249 3.76 -30.32 4.51
C PHE A 249 4.03 -29.78 3.12
N VAL A 250 2.99 -29.22 2.48
CA VAL A 250 3.05 -28.60 1.16
C VAL A 250 2.44 -27.21 1.23
N ALA A 251 3.15 -26.20 0.72
CA ALA A 251 2.63 -24.84 0.67
C ALA A 251 1.55 -24.70 -0.42
N PRO A 252 0.34 -24.21 -0.12
CA PRO A 252 -0.73 -24.07 -1.12
C PRO A 252 -0.50 -22.90 -2.08
N ARG A 253 0.33 -21.92 -1.71
CA ARG A 253 0.70 -20.75 -2.52
C ARG A 253 2.05 -20.19 -2.10
N ALA A 254 2.67 -19.41 -2.98
CA ALA A 254 3.89 -18.68 -2.66
C ALA A 254 3.59 -17.56 -1.66
N ASN A 255 4.38 -17.47 -0.59
CA ASN A 255 4.22 -16.44 0.43
C ASN A 255 5.49 -16.28 1.28
N ARG A 256 5.42 -15.46 2.34
CA ARG A 256 6.53 -15.17 3.25
C ARG A 256 6.15 -15.30 4.72
N TYR A 257 7.12 -15.73 5.51
CA TYR A 257 7.11 -15.72 6.97
C TYR A 257 8.22 -14.78 7.48
N ILE A 258 7.86 -13.79 8.28
CA ILE A 258 8.78 -12.75 8.74
C ILE A 258 9.07 -12.95 10.23
N VAL A 259 10.35 -13.00 10.59
CA VAL A 259 10.82 -12.98 11.97
C VAL A 259 11.59 -11.69 12.19
N LEU A 260 11.28 -10.99 13.27
CA LEU A 260 11.98 -9.75 13.65
C LEU A 260 12.38 -9.77 15.12
N HIS A 261 13.44 -9.02 15.44
CA HIS A 261 13.86 -8.68 16.80
C HIS A 261 14.18 -7.17 16.82
N ASP A 262 13.13 -6.38 16.68
CA ASP A 262 13.22 -4.94 16.47
C ASP A 262 13.00 -4.19 17.79
N GLN A 263 13.92 -3.29 18.13
CA GLN A 263 13.86 -2.49 19.36
C GLN A 263 13.63 -1.00 19.09
N GLU A 264 13.84 -0.54 17.86
CA GLU A 264 13.86 0.88 17.52
C GLU A 264 12.59 1.32 16.78
N ASN A 265 12.11 0.57 15.80
CA ASN A 265 10.87 0.92 15.11
C ASN A 265 9.66 0.95 16.06
N PRO A 266 9.53 0.05 17.08
CA PRO A 266 8.46 0.14 18.07
C PRO A 266 8.48 1.41 18.92
N ARG A 267 9.63 2.10 18.99
CA ARG A 267 9.76 3.39 19.67
C ARG A 267 9.40 4.57 18.77
N LEU A 268 9.05 4.33 17.51
CA LEU A 268 8.74 5.36 16.53
C LEU A 268 9.83 6.44 16.46
N SER A 269 11.11 6.04 16.53
CA SER A 269 12.27 6.93 16.64
C SER A 269 12.44 7.90 15.45
N GLY A 270 11.77 7.63 14.31
CA GLY A 270 11.67 8.55 13.18
C GLY A 270 10.76 9.77 13.43
N LEU A 271 10.03 9.80 14.55
CA LEU A 271 9.17 10.90 14.98
C LEU A 271 9.79 11.61 16.20
N TRP A 272 10.12 12.89 16.05
CA TRP A 272 10.63 13.73 17.14
C TRP A 272 9.97 15.12 17.14
N PRO A 273 9.97 15.83 18.29
CA PRO A 273 9.55 17.23 18.36
C PRO A 273 10.38 18.11 17.42
N GLY A 274 9.73 18.80 16.48
CA GLY A 274 10.41 19.64 15.47
C GLY A 274 10.71 18.91 14.16
N LEU A 275 10.20 17.69 13.94
CA LEU A 275 10.26 17.03 12.63
C LEU A 275 9.69 17.91 11.51
N LEU A 276 8.51 18.51 11.71
CA LEU A 276 7.87 19.35 10.70
C LEU A 276 8.72 20.59 10.40
N ASP A 277 9.26 21.24 11.43
CA ASP A 277 10.16 22.38 11.29
C ASP A 277 11.44 21.99 10.55
N THR A 278 11.99 20.81 10.84
CA THR A 278 13.17 20.26 10.15
C THR A 278 12.86 20.06 8.67
N TRP A 279 11.72 19.43 8.35
CA TRP A 279 11.25 19.24 6.98
C TRP A 279 11.10 20.59 6.26
N GLN A 280 10.42 21.56 6.90
CA GLN A 280 10.22 22.90 6.36
C GLN A 280 11.56 23.59 6.07
N SER A 281 12.52 23.50 6.99
CA SER A 281 13.84 24.12 6.81
C SER A 281 14.65 23.50 5.66
N LYS A 282 14.55 22.18 5.44
CA LYS A 282 15.26 21.49 4.35
C LYS A 282 14.58 21.69 3.00
N VAL A 283 13.25 21.66 2.96
CA VAL A 283 12.45 21.80 1.73
C VAL A 283 12.32 23.26 1.29
N ALA A 284 12.34 24.24 2.21
CA ALA A 284 12.36 25.66 1.87
C ALA A 284 13.72 26.14 1.31
N LYS A 285 14.81 25.41 1.58
CA LYS A 285 16.16 25.71 1.07
C LYS A 285 16.46 25.08 -0.30
N GLN A 286 15.55 24.30 -0.87
CA GLN A 286 15.67 23.79 -2.24
C GLN A 286 15.42 24.96 -3.20
N PRO A 287 16.42 25.42 -4.00
CA PRO A 287 16.23 26.53 -4.91
C PRO A 287 15.28 26.08 -6.03
N SER A 288 14.02 26.48 -5.95
CA SER A 288 13.20 26.58 -7.15
C SER A 288 13.90 27.59 -8.07
N GLY A 289 14.36 27.14 -9.24
CA GLY A 289 15.11 27.97 -10.18
C GLY A 289 14.35 29.23 -10.58
N SER A 290 14.61 30.33 -9.88
CA SER A 290 14.47 31.70 -10.34
C SER A 290 15.25 32.59 -9.37
N ALA A 291 16.49 32.90 -9.73
CA ALA A 291 17.29 33.89 -9.05
C ALA A 291 16.69 35.28 -9.31
N PHE A 292 15.80 35.75 -8.45
CA PHE A 292 15.52 37.17 -8.19
C PHE A 292 14.78 37.25 -6.85
N SER A 293 15.51 37.55 -5.78
CA SER A 293 14.93 37.84 -4.46
C SER A 293 15.02 39.34 -4.20
N ASP A 294 13.90 40.05 -4.36
CA ASP A 294 13.72 41.37 -3.76
C ASP A 294 13.40 41.21 -2.26
N ALA A 295 14.22 41.86 -1.44
CA ALA A 295 14.29 41.68 0.01
C ALA A 295 13.23 42.47 0.81
N SER A 296 11.98 42.56 0.36
CA SER A 296 10.98 43.46 0.98
C SER A 296 9.57 42.89 1.21
N SER A 297 9.39 41.56 1.30
CA SER A 297 8.13 40.97 1.80
C SER A 297 8.37 39.83 2.81
N GLN A 298 8.57 40.20 4.08
CA GLN A 298 8.65 39.26 5.22
C GLN A 298 7.28 38.68 5.61
N HIS A 299 6.66 37.89 4.74
CA HIS A 299 5.64 36.89 5.08
C HIS A 299 5.90 35.65 4.21
N SER A 300 6.97 34.92 4.49
CA SER A 300 7.20 33.61 3.86
C SER A 300 6.07 32.67 4.29
N LYS A 301 5.10 32.39 3.39
CA LYS A 301 4.05 31.40 3.62
C LYS A 301 4.73 30.07 3.96
N SER A 302 4.55 29.55 5.19
CA SER A 302 5.11 28.27 5.60
C SER A 302 4.70 27.16 4.61
N VAL A 303 5.70 26.44 4.09
CA VAL A 303 5.48 25.31 3.17
C VAL A 303 5.04 24.09 3.99
N PHE A 304 4.11 23.29 3.47
CA PHE A 304 3.67 22.04 4.09
C PHE A 304 3.63 20.92 3.04
N PRO A 305 3.78 19.63 3.44
CA PRO A 305 3.63 18.51 2.52
C PRO A 305 2.25 18.51 1.86
N ASP A 306 2.17 18.04 0.61
CA ASP A 306 0.90 17.74 -0.06
C ASP A 306 0.25 16.48 0.52
N LEU A 307 1.10 15.51 0.90
CA LEU A 307 0.71 14.27 1.54
C LEU A 307 1.70 13.92 2.66
N VAL A 308 1.17 13.48 3.78
CA VAL A 308 1.91 12.73 4.81
C VAL A 308 1.45 11.27 4.76
N VAL A 309 2.39 10.35 4.63
CA VAL A 309 2.17 8.91 4.72
C VAL A 309 2.65 8.42 6.09
N VAL A 310 1.72 7.87 6.87
CA VAL A 310 1.99 7.22 8.15
C VAL A 310 1.92 5.71 7.93
N SER A 311 2.99 5.00 8.24
CA SER A 311 3.05 3.54 8.24
C SER A 311 4.09 3.02 9.22
N GLY A 312 4.18 1.69 9.35
CA GLY A 312 5.13 1.02 10.24
C GLY A 312 4.68 0.98 11.70
N LEU A 313 3.41 1.24 12.01
CA LEU A 313 2.90 1.20 13.40
C LEU A 313 2.67 -0.22 13.91
N GLN A 314 2.58 -1.22 13.03
CA GLN A 314 2.34 -2.63 13.40
C GLN A 314 3.44 -3.23 14.25
N VAL A 315 4.68 -2.78 14.09
CA VAL A 315 5.82 -3.24 14.89
C VAL A 315 5.68 -2.88 16.37
N MET A 316 4.83 -1.90 16.71
CA MET A 316 4.52 -1.53 18.08
C MET A 316 3.50 -2.47 18.76
N ASP A 317 2.72 -3.23 17.98
CA ASP A 317 1.50 -3.90 18.44
C ASP A 317 1.76 -4.93 19.55
N ASN A 318 2.74 -5.81 19.31
CA ASN A 318 3.19 -6.84 20.25
C ASN A 318 4.59 -6.59 20.79
N TRP A 319 5.05 -5.34 20.75
CA TRP A 319 6.33 -5.02 21.36
C TRP A 319 6.20 -5.10 22.89
N ALA A 320 6.74 -6.17 23.47
CA ALA A 320 6.94 -6.22 24.91
C ALA A 320 8.20 -5.41 25.24
N ALA A 321 8.01 -4.36 26.03
CA ALA A 321 9.10 -3.53 26.49
C ALA A 321 10.13 -4.30 27.35
N GLY A 322 9.87 -5.57 27.71
CA GLY A 322 10.74 -6.35 28.58
C GLY A 322 10.96 -5.63 29.90
N ASN A 323 12.23 -5.32 30.22
CA ASN A 323 12.60 -4.48 31.37
C ASN A 323 12.62 -2.97 31.08
N THR A 324 12.30 -2.56 29.86
CA THR A 324 12.22 -1.13 29.46
C THR A 324 10.81 -0.59 29.66
N GLN A 325 10.69 0.74 29.75
CA GLN A 325 9.41 1.39 29.89
C GLN A 325 8.61 1.25 28.58
N ASP A 326 7.33 0.85 28.69
CA ASP A 326 6.43 0.86 27.53
C ASP A 326 6.17 2.32 27.10
N VAL A 327 6.74 2.70 25.95
CA VAL A 327 6.61 4.05 25.38
C VAL A 327 5.49 4.16 24.34
N ARG A 328 4.80 3.06 24.01
CA ARG A 328 3.88 3.04 22.86
C ARG A 328 2.77 4.08 22.97
N GLN A 329 2.20 4.22 24.16
CA GLN A 329 1.15 5.19 24.45
C GLN A 329 1.63 6.63 24.26
N SER A 330 2.81 7.00 24.82
CA SER A 330 3.36 8.35 24.65
C SER A 330 3.73 8.62 23.19
N ARG A 331 4.19 7.61 22.45
CA ARG A 331 4.48 7.73 21.02
C ARG A 331 3.25 7.98 20.18
N LEU A 332 2.11 7.33 20.47
CA LEU A 332 0.85 7.63 19.79
C LEU A 332 0.35 9.05 20.11
N VAL A 333 0.56 9.56 21.34
CA VAL A 333 0.25 10.96 21.69
C VAL A 333 1.13 11.92 20.88
N GLU A 334 2.41 11.63 20.73
CA GLU A 334 3.29 12.48 19.92
C GLU A 334 2.96 12.42 18.42
N LEU A 335 2.54 11.26 17.91
CA LEU A 335 2.02 11.15 16.55
C LEU A 335 0.78 12.02 16.37
N GLN A 336 -0.16 11.97 17.31
CA GLN A 336 -1.33 12.85 17.33
C GLN A 336 -0.93 14.33 17.36
N ASN A 337 0.05 14.69 18.18
CA ASN A 337 0.56 16.06 18.27
C ASN A 337 1.21 16.51 16.95
N PHE A 338 1.98 15.66 16.29
CA PHE A 338 2.54 15.95 14.98
C PHE A 338 1.45 16.14 13.91
N LEU A 339 0.46 15.27 13.86
CA LEU A 339 -0.66 15.38 12.92
C LEU A 339 -1.49 16.64 13.17
N SER A 340 -1.61 17.08 14.42
CA SER A 340 -2.29 18.33 14.78
C SER A 340 -1.57 19.60 14.30
N GLN A 341 -0.28 19.50 13.96
CA GLN A 341 0.49 20.61 13.40
C GLN A 341 0.34 20.71 11.87
N LEU A 342 -0.29 19.74 11.23
CA LEU A 342 -0.53 19.78 9.80
C LEU A 342 -1.74 20.69 9.49
N PRO A 343 -1.68 21.51 8.44
CA PRO A 343 -2.85 22.27 8.00
C PRO A 343 -3.89 21.33 7.40
N SER A 344 -5.12 21.83 7.32
CA SER A 344 -6.25 21.06 6.79
C SER A 344 -6.06 20.61 5.33
N GLU A 345 -5.26 21.33 4.54
CA GLU A 345 -4.94 21.01 3.14
C GLU A 345 -3.89 19.89 2.96
N THR A 346 -3.05 19.62 3.97
CA THR A 346 -2.11 18.49 3.89
C THR A 346 -2.90 17.21 4.10
N LEU A 347 -2.97 16.35 3.07
CA LEU A 347 -3.63 15.06 3.16
C LEU A 347 -2.81 14.11 4.02
N VAL A 348 -3.49 13.21 4.73
CA VAL A 348 -2.85 12.15 5.52
C VAL A 348 -3.32 10.80 5.01
N HIS A 349 -2.37 9.95 4.64
CA HIS A 349 -2.60 8.56 4.28
C HIS A 349 -2.05 7.64 5.36
N PHE A 350 -2.85 6.70 5.83
CA PHE A 350 -2.42 5.62 6.71
C PHE A 350 -2.36 4.32 5.92
N GLU A 351 -1.16 3.78 5.74
CA GLU A 351 -1.00 2.41 5.24
C GLU A 351 -1.04 1.49 6.45
N MET A 352 -2.21 0.86 6.62
CA MET A 352 -2.49 -0.06 7.71
C MET A 352 -1.77 -1.38 7.47
N ALA A 353 -1.44 -2.06 8.56
CA ALA A 353 -0.91 -3.41 8.57
C ALA A 353 -1.67 -4.24 9.63
N SER A 354 -1.27 -5.50 9.82
CA SER A 354 -1.95 -6.38 10.78
C SER A 354 -1.74 -5.96 12.24
N PHE A 355 -2.81 -5.87 13.01
CA PHE A 355 -2.80 -5.66 14.46
C PHE A 355 -3.58 -6.79 15.16
N VAL A 356 -3.01 -7.34 16.23
CA VAL A 356 -3.62 -8.36 17.07
C VAL A 356 -3.85 -7.87 18.50
N ASN A 357 -3.05 -6.93 19.02
CA ASN A 357 -3.24 -6.38 20.36
C ASN A 357 -4.42 -5.41 20.37
N GLN A 358 -5.55 -5.87 20.88
CA GLN A 358 -6.81 -5.12 20.91
C GLN A 358 -6.67 -3.74 21.60
N THR A 359 -5.96 -3.68 22.73
CA THR A 359 -5.79 -2.45 23.50
C THR A 359 -4.98 -1.42 22.73
N PHE A 360 -3.84 -1.84 22.17
CA PHE A 360 -2.99 -0.97 21.36
C PHE A 360 -3.71 -0.54 20.08
N ALA A 361 -4.31 -1.47 19.33
CA ALA A 361 -5.03 -1.18 18.10
C ALA A 361 -6.20 -0.21 18.33
N SER A 362 -6.99 -0.40 19.38
CA SER A 362 -8.07 0.52 19.76
C SER A 362 -7.55 1.92 20.08
N ASP A 363 -6.40 2.01 20.74
CA ASP A 363 -5.82 3.28 21.10
C ASP A 363 -5.19 4.02 19.91
N MET A 364 -4.52 3.27 19.04
CA MET A 364 -4.03 3.76 17.75
C MET A 364 -5.18 4.30 16.91
N VAL A 365 -6.30 3.56 16.81
CA VAL A 365 -7.49 4.01 16.08
C VAL A 365 -8.02 5.34 16.64
N ARG A 366 -8.15 5.46 17.96
CA ARG A 366 -8.64 6.70 18.60
C ARG A 366 -7.73 7.91 18.37
N LYS A 367 -6.40 7.73 18.39
CA LYS A 367 -5.43 8.82 18.30
C LYS A 367 -5.07 9.19 16.85
N LEU A 368 -5.10 8.22 15.93
CA LEU A 368 -4.69 8.39 14.54
C LEU A 368 -5.86 8.61 13.59
N MET A 369 -6.88 7.75 13.59
CA MET A 369 -7.92 7.76 12.54
C MET A 369 -8.66 9.10 12.37
N PRO A 370 -8.92 9.90 13.43
CA PRO A 370 -9.52 11.22 13.26
C PRO A 370 -8.70 12.17 12.37
N TYR A 371 -7.41 11.89 12.18
CA TYR A 371 -6.49 12.68 11.37
C TYR A 371 -6.27 12.12 9.95
N VAL A 372 -6.95 11.04 9.56
CA VAL A 372 -6.68 10.33 8.29
C VAL A 372 -7.68 10.70 7.20
N ASP A 373 -7.19 11.03 6.01
CA ASP A 373 -8.01 11.27 4.81
C ASP A 373 -8.08 10.05 3.89
N SER A 374 -7.05 9.20 3.93
CA SER A 374 -6.94 7.99 3.11
C SER A 374 -6.41 6.80 3.90
N ILE A 375 -7.01 5.63 3.69
CA ILE A 375 -6.50 4.37 4.23
C ILE A 375 -6.07 3.45 3.07
N GLY A 376 -4.95 2.76 3.23
CA GLY A 376 -4.51 1.64 2.39
C GLY A 376 -4.43 0.38 3.24
N LEU A 377 -4.97 -0.74 2.74
CA LEU A 377 -5.06 -2.00 3.48
C LEU A 377 -5.37 -3.19 2.56
N ASN A 378 -5.16 -4.41 3.06
CA ASN A 378 -5.47 -5.67 2.37
C ASN A 378 -6.75 -6.36 2.88
N GLU A 379 -7.04 -7.55 2.35
CA GLU A 379 -8.20 -8.35 2.72
C GLU A 379 -8.24 -8.86 4.17
N GLN A 380 -7.11 -8.88 4.87
CA GLN A 380 -7.01 -9.28 6.29
C GLN A 380 -7.21 -8.08 7.20
N GLU A 381 -6.69 -6.93 6.79
CA GLU A 381 -6.73 -5.68 7.55
C GLU A 381 -8.09 -5.00 7.49
N LEU A 382 -8.82 -5.09 6.37
CA LEU A 382 -10.14 -4.46 6.23
C LEU A 382 -11.17 -4.97 7.27
N PRO A 383 -11.43 -6.28 7.40
CA PRO A 383 -12.39 -6.76 8.40
C PRO A 383 -11.91 -6.53 9.84
N ASN A 384 -10.59 -6.54 10.06
CA ASN A 384 -10.01 -6.21 11.37
C ASN A 384 -10.30 -4.75 11.72
N LEU A 385 -10.08 -3.81 10.79
CA LEU A 385 -10.42 -2.41 10.96
C LEU A 385 -11.92 -2.20 11.21
N THR A 386 -12.79 -2.89 10.47
CA THR A 386 -14.24 -2.81 10.70
C THR A 386 -14.60 -3.22 12.12
N SER A 387 -14.05 -4.35 12.59
CA SER A 387 -14.27 -4.84 13.95
C SER A 387 -13.72 -3.87 15.00
N LEU A 388 -12.53 -3.32 14.79
CA LEU A 388 -11.93 -2.33 15.69
C LEU A 388 -12.77 -1.06 15.79
N LEU A 389 -13.35 -0.60 14.68
CA LEU A 389 -14.19 0.59 14.64
C LEU A 389 -15.59 0.34 15.23
N SER A 390 -16.13 -0.87 15.14
CA SER A 390 -17.51 -1.18 15.53
C SER A 390 -17.63 -1.69 16.96
N SER A 391 -16.86 -2.71 17.32
CA SER A 391 -16.90 -3.39 18.63
C SER A 391 -15.63 -3.19 19.46
N GLY A 392 -14.60 -2.57 18.88
CA GLY A 392 -13.29 -2.43 19.52
C GLY A 392 -12.53 -3.74 19.66
N SER A 393 -12.95 -4.81 18.98
CA SER A 393 -12.27 -6.12 18.99
C SER A 393 -11.40 -6.33 17.75
N THR A 394 -10.36 -7.17 17.86
CA THR A 394 -9.60 -7.65 16.69
C THR A 394 -10.21 -8.95 16.17
N THR A 395 -10.17 -9.16 14.85
CA THR A 395 -10.59 -10.42 14.21
C THR A 395 -9.38 -11.05 13.52
N SER A 396 -9.25 -12.38 13.59
CA SER A 396 -8.01 -13.07 13.24
C SER A 396 -8.02 -13.83 11.90
N ILE A 397 -9.11 -13.85 11.13
CA ILE A 397 -9.15 -14.67 9.90
C ILE A 397 -10.00 -14.00 8.82
N SER A 398 -9.40 -13.75 7.66
CA SER A 398 -10.12 -13.50 6.41
C SER A 398 -9.71 -14.51 5.34
N SER A 399 -10.61 -14.80 4.40
CA SER A 399 -10.35 -15.70 3.27
C SER A 399 -9.20 -15.14 2.42
N ALA A 400 -8.29 -16.02 1.97
CA ALA A 400 -7.23 -15.68 1.01
C ALA A 400 -7.76 -15.16 -0.35
N TYR A 401 -9.02 -15.44 -0.67
CA TYR A 401 -9.72 -15.00 -1.88
C TYR A 401 -11.12 -14.50 -1.49
N PRO A 402 -11.23 -13.30 -0.92
CA PRO A 402 -12.52 -12.77 -0.49
C PRO A 402 -13.38 -12.40 -1.71
N ARG A 403 -14.70 -12.61 -1.62
CA ARG A 403 -15.61 -12.12 -2.67
C ARG A 403 -15.68 -10.59 -2.63
N VAL A 404 -15.68 -9.96 -3.80
CA VAL A 404 -15.74 -8.49 -3.96
C VAL A 404 -16.89 -7.89 -3.17
N ALA A 405 -18.06 -8.52 -3.20
CA ALA A 405 -19.28 -8.06 -2.53
C ALA A 405 -19.09 -7.84 -1.02
N HIS A 406 -18.46 -8.79 -0.31
CA HIS A 406 -18.20 -8.66 1.12
C HIS A 406 -17.19 -7.55 1.40
N MET A 407 -16.12 -7.46 0.60
CA MET A 407 -15.13 -6.40 0.78
C MET A 407 -15.72 -5.00 0.54
N LEU A 408 -16.61 -4.84 -0.44
CA LEU A 408 -17.32 -3.58 -0.66
C LEU A 408 -18.17 -3.21 0.56
N ASP A 409 -18.87 -4.17 1.17
CA ASP A 409 -19.69 -3.93 2.36
C ASP A 409 -18.85 -3.55 3.58
N GLU A 410 -17.69 -4.17 3.78
CA GLU A 410 -16.73 -3.80 4.81
C GLU A 410 -16.18 -2.37 4.59
N MET A 411 -15.82 -2.02 3.34
CA MET A 411 -15.39 -0.65 2.99
C MET A 411 -16.50 0.38 3.28
N ARG A 412 -17.77 0.04 3.03
CA ARG A 412 -18.91 0.91 3.36
C ARG A 412 -19.06 1.08 4.87
N THR A 413 -18.86 0.04 5.68
CA THR A 413 -18.88 0.15 7.14
C THR A 413 -17.77 1.09 7.64
N VAL A 414 -16.53 0.89 7.19
CA VAL A 414 -15.41 1.77 7.55
C VAL A 414 -15.71 3.21 7.15
N TRP A 415 -16.23 3.42 5.94
CA TRP A 415 -16.63 4.76 5.47
C TRP A 415 -17.66 5.39 6.39
N ALA A 416 -18.81 4.73 6.60
CA ALA A 416 -19.90 5.22 7.42
C ALA A 416 -19.44 5.64 8.83
N THR A 417 -18.61 4.82 9.47
CA THR A 417 -18.08 5.12 10.81
C THR A 417 -17.09 6.29 10.78
N MET A 418 -16.18 6.33 9.81
CA MET A 418 -15.15 7.37 9.71
C MET A 418 -15.66 8.70 9.13
N THR A 419 -16.89 8.74 8.64
CA THR A 419 -17.53 9.94 8.08
C THR A 419 -18.75 10.39 8.88
N ASP A 420 -18.98 9.84 10.08
CA ASP A 420 -20.10 10.25 10.93
C ASP A 420 -20.04 11.76 11.22
N PRO A 421 -21.11 12.53 10.92
CA PRO A 421 -21.18 13.96 11.20
C PRO A 421 -21.04 14.28 12.70
N ASN A 422 -21.27 13.32 13.60
CA ASN A 422 -21.11 13.51 15.04
C ASN A 422 -19.66 13.34 15.54
N LEU A 423 -18.73 12.86 14.70
CA LEU A 423 -17.33 12.75 15.11
C LEU A 423 -16.78 14.14 15.53
N PRO A 424 -15.91 14.20 16.55
CA PRO A 424 -15.36 15.47 17.01
C PRO A 424 -14.50 16.14 15.92
N ARG A 425 -14.33 17.45 16.06
CA ARG A 425 -13.32 18.20 15.29
C ARG A 425 -11.94 17.88 15.84
N VAL A 426 -10.95 17.88 14.97
CA VAL A 426 -9.56 17.66 15.34
C VAL A 426 -8.77 18.96 15.29
N PRO A 427 -7.85 19.23 16.23
CA PRO A 427 -6.91 20.33 16.12
C PRO A 427 -6.09 20.26 14.82
N SER A 428 -5.86 21.39 14.17
CA SER A 428 -4.98 21.52 13.00
C SER A 428 -4.28 22.89 13.03
N ALA A 429 -3.19 23.06 12.28
CA ALA A 429 -2.54 24.37 12.12
C ALA A 429 -3.44 25.43 11.46
N SER A 430 -4.53 25.00 10.80
CA SER A 430 -5.56 25.90 10.23
C SER A 430 -6.71 26.18 11.21
N GLY A 431 -6.58 25.81 12.49
CA GLY A 431 -7.66 25.80 13.49
C GLY A 431 -8.34 24.42 13.60
N PRO A 432 -9.21 24.20 14.59
CA PRO A 432 -9.93 22.92 14.75
C PRO A 432 -10.75 22.62 13.49
N GLY A 433 -10.52 21.51 12.80
CA GLY A 433 -11.13 21.24 11.49
C GLY A 433 -11.98 19.97 11.47
N TRP A 434 -12.84 19.88 10.46
CA TRP A 434 -13.48 18.63 10.07
C TRP A 434 -12.49 17.84 9.21
N ARG A 435 -11.83 16.84 9.78
CA ARG A 435 -11.09 15.85 9.00
C ARG A 435 -11.88 14.56 8.95
N ARG A 436 -12.19 14.12 7.73
CA ARG A 436 -12.99 12.92 7.46
C ARG A 436 -12.34 12.10 6.36
N LEU A 437 -12.51 10.79 6.49
CA LEU A 437 -12.08 9.84 5.47
C LEU A 437 -12.71 10.22 4.13
N SER A 438 -11.89 10.21 3.08
CA SER A 438 -12.32 10.56 1.72
C SER A 438 -11.75 9.60 0.66
N ARG A 439 -10.95 8.61 1.08
CA ARG A 439 -10.40 7.56 0.23
C ARG A 439 -10.12 6.27 1.01
N ILE A 440 -10.48 5.13 0.43
CA ILE A 440 -10.03 3.81 0.86
C ILE A 440 -9.42 3.09 -0.35
N HIS A 441 -8.27 2.47 -0.17
CA HIS A 441 -7.65 1.60 -1.15
C HIS A 441 -7.50 0.20 -0.56
N LEU A 442 -8.32 -0.72 -1.07
CA LEU A 442 -8.20 -2.13 -0.76
C LEU A 442 -7.37 -2.81 -1.84
N HIS A 443 -6.25 -3.39 -1.44
CA HIS A 443 -5.41 -4.21 -2.29
C HIS A 443 -5.54 -5.69 -1.94
N THR A 444 -5.99 -6.51 -2.88
CA THR A 444 -6.07 -7.97 -2.71
C THR A 444 -5.24 -8.67 -3.79
N ILE A 445 -5.05 -9.98 -3.66
CA ILE A 445 -4.36 -10.76 -4.69
C ILE A 445 -5.12 -10.78 -6.01
N ALA A 446 -6.46 -10.84 -6.00
CA ALA A 446 -7.26 -11.06 -7.20
C ALA A 446 -7.76 -9.77 -7.85
N TYR A 447 -7.99 -8.72 -7.05
CA TYR A 447 -8.54 -7.44 -7.51
C TYR A 447 -8.11 -6.28 -6.60
N GLN A 448 -8.22 -5.07 -7.13
CA GLN A 448 -7.95 -3.81 -6.42
C GLN A 448 -9.24 -3.01 -6.37
N ILE A 449 -9.56 -2.40 -5.23
CA ILE A 449 -10.72 -1.50 -5.09
C ILE A 449 -10.25 -0.14 -4.57
N ILE A 450 -10.58 0.92 -5.30
CA ILE A 450 -10.43 2.30 -4.84
C ILE A 450 -11.81 2.90 -4.64
N MET A 451 -12.07 3.39 -3.43
CA MET A 451 -13.27 4.13 -3.05
C MET A 451 -12.87 5.58 -2.74
N VAL A 452 -13.51 6.56 -3.37
CA VAL A 452 -13.21 7.99 -3.17
C VAL A 452 -14.45 8.86 -3.09
N ARG A 453 -14.39 9.97 -2.35
CA ARG A 453 -15.44 10.99 -2.33
C ARG A 453 -15.46 11.76 -3.63
N ARG A 454 -16.66 12.02 -4.16
CA ARG A 454 -16.95 12.85 -5.35
C ARG A 454 -18.08 13.81 -5.07
N HIS A 455 -18.05 14.96 -5.71
CA HIS A 455 -19.23 15.82 -5.80
C HIS A 455 -20.23 15.23 -6.79
N THR A 456 -21.51 15.19 -6.43
CA THR A 456 -22.62 14.64 -7.23
C THR A 456 -22.74 15.28 -8.62
N ARG A 457 -22.47 16.59 -8.70
CA ARG A 457 -22.48 17.39 -9.95
C ARG A 457 -21.11 17.52 -10.64
N GLY A 458 -20.11 16.75 -10.20
CA GLY A 458 -18.77 16.74 -10.77
C GLY A 458 -17.83 17.85 -10.29
N GLY A 459 -16.56 17.74 -10.70
CA GLY A 459 -15.47 18.54 -10.11
C GLY A 459 -15.42 20.03 -10.47
N ALA A 460 -16.20 20.49 -11.46
CA ALA A 460 -16.34 21.92 -11.74
C ALA A 460 -17.22 22.60 -10.69
N GLU A 461 -18.34 21.96 -10.33
CA GLU A 461 -19.25 22.47 -9.31
C GLU A 461 -18.62 22.38 -7.92
N ALA A 462 -17.91 21.28 -7.63
CA ALA A 462 -17.14 21.14 -6.39
C ALA A 462 -16.17 22.31 -6.16
N ARG A 463 -15.51 22.79 -7.22
CA ARG A 463 -14.59 23.93 -7.15
C ARG A 463 -15.32 25.23 -6.84
N LYS A 464 -16.48 25.47 -7.48
CA LYS A 464 -17.31 26.64 -7.17
C LYS A 464 -17.81 26.61 -5.73
N GLN A 465 -18.25 25.44 -5.24
CA GLN A 465 -18.71 25.28 -3.86
C GLN A 465 -17.55 25.55 -2.88
N LEU A 466 -16.37 24.98 -3.13
CA LEU A 466 -15.16 25.25 -2.35
C LEU A 466 -14.85 26.76 -2.30
N ASP A 467 -14.76 27.41 -3.46
CA ASP A 467 -14.49 28.86 -3.55
C ASP A 467 -15.56 29.71 -2.83
N ALA A 468 -16.83 29.28 -2.87
CA ALA A 468 -17.92 29.95 -2.16
C ALA A 468 -17.79 29.82 -0.64
N THR A 469 -17.41 28.64 -0.11
CA THR A 469 -17.21 28.46 1.33
C THR A 469 -16.08 29.32 1.88
N VAL A 470 -14.99 29.47 1.12
CA VAL A 470 -13.86 30.35 1.48
C VAL A 470 -14.31 31.82 1.59
N LYS A 471 -15.24 32.27 0.74
CA LYS A 471 -15.75 33.65 0.73
C LYS A 471 -16.74 33.96 1.85
N MET A 472 -17.45 32.97 2.38
CA MET A 472 -18.50 33.16 3.40
C MET A 472 -17.95 33.38 4.82
N GLY A 473 -16.63 33.42 5.03
CA GLY A 473 -16.02 33.74 6.33
C GLY A 473 -16.22 32.68 7.43
N GLY A 474 -16.73 31.50 7.07
CA GLY A 474 -16.82 30.33 7.94
C GLY A 474 -15.54 29.48 7.92
N MET A 475 -15.57 28.34 8.60
CA MET A 475 -14.48 27.37 8.53
C MET A 475 -14.35 26.85 7.08
N PRO A 476 -13.20 27.03 6.41
CA PRO A 476 -13.07 26.73 5.00
C PRO A 476 -13.23 25.23 4.75
N ALA A 477 -14.07 24.86 3.78
CA ALA A 477 -14.16 23.47 3.33
C ALA A 477 -12.81 23.02 2.77
N ARG A 478 -12.45 21.75 2.95
CA ARG A 478 -11.23 21.20 2.34
C ARG A 478 -11.57 20.61 0.98
N ARG A 479 -10.55 20.50 0.12
CA ARG A 479 -10.67 19.75 -1.14
C ARG A 479 -11.17 18.32 -0.94
N ALA A 480 -10.81 17.68 0.17
CA ALA A 480 -11.26 16.34 0.53
C ALA A 480 -12.77 16.29 0.82
N ASP A 481 -13.32 17.33 1.46
CA ASP A 481 -14.71 17.37 1.91
C ASP A 481 -15.68 17.56 0.74
N VAL A 482 -15.27 18.32 -0.30
CA VAL A 482 -16.07 18.52 -1.53
C VAL A 482 -15.79 17.49 -2.64
N GLY A 483 -14.99 16.46 -2.37
CA GLY A 483 -14.70 15.38 -3.35
C GLY A 483 -13.71 15.76 -4.49
N LEU A 484 -12.76 16.66 -4.21
CA LEU A 484 -11.71 17.10 -5.14
C LEU A 484 -10.31 16.56 -4.82
N ALA A 485 -10.11 15.91 -3.68
CA ALA A 485 -8.78 15.46 -3.24
C ALA A 485 -8.18 14.35 -4.11
N TRP A 486 -9.01 13.46 -4.68
CA TRP A 486 -8.54 12.20 -5.28
C TRP A 486 -8.95 12.05 -6.76
N PRO A 487 -8.36 12.79 -7.70
CA PRO A 487 -8.61 12.61 -9.13
C PRO A 487 -8.18 11.22 -9.64
N PHE A 488 -8.55 10.89 -10.89
CA PHE A 488 -8.07 9.71 -11.63
C PHE A 488 -8.25 8.34 -10.96
N ALA A 489 -9.34 8.12 -10.21
CA ALA A 489 -9.58 6.85 -9.49
C ALA A 489 -9.49 5.61 -10.39
N ARG A 490 -10.07 5.67 -11.60
CA ARG A 490 -9.98 4.59 -12.59
C ARG A 490 -8.54 4.26 -13.00
N ALA A 491 -7.71 5.28 -13.22
CA ALA A 491 -6.31 5.09 -13.60
C ALA A 491 -5.45 4.62 -12.42
N ALA A 492 -5.76 5.09 -11.21
CA ALA A 492 -5.11 4.63 -9.99
C ALA A 492 -5.37 3.13 -9.73
N ALA A 493 -6.60 2.65 -9.94
CA ALA A 493 -6.94 1.24 -9.80
C ALA A 493 -6.24 0.38 -10.87
N ALA A 494 -6.16 0.87 -12.13
CA ALA A 494 -5.40 0.19 -13.18
C ALA A 494 -3.91 0.09 -12.83
N LYS A 495 -3.35 1.18 -12.31
CA LYS A 495 -1.94 1.24 -11.91
C LYS A 495 -1.63 0.32 -10.73
N ALA A 496 -2.51 0.27 -9.73
CA ALA A 496 -2.42 -0.69 -8.61
C ALA A 496 -2.27 -2.14 -9.12
N SER A 497 -3.13 -2.55 -10.06
CA SER A 497 -3.07 -3.87 -10.70
C SER A 497 -1.75 -4.15 -11.42
N LEU A 498 -1.26 -3.21 -12.25
CA LEU A 498 0.00 -3.37 -12.98
C LEU A 498 1.22 -3.43 -12.05
N ILE A 499 1.20 -2.66 -10.98
CA ILE A 499 2.27 -2.66 -9.97
C ILE A 499 2.31 -3.98 -9.22
N ALA A 500 1.15 -4.53 -8.85
CA ALA A 500 1.06 -5.84 -8.21
C ALA A 500 1.80 -6.91 -9.04
N HIS A 501 1.56 -6.94 -10.36
CA HIS A 501 2.27 -7.85 -11.26
C HIS A 501 3.77 -7.55 -11.33
N ARG A 502 4.15 -6.32 -11.67
CA ARG A 502 5.56 -5.93 -11.85
C ARG A 502 6.40 -6.22 -10.61
N HIS A 503 5.85 -5.93 -9.43
CA HIS A 503 6.49 -6.23 -8.15
C HIS A 503 6.65 -7.73 -7.94
N THR A 504 5.55 -8.48 -8.02
CA THR A 504 5.55 -9.92 -7.70
C THR A 504 6.31 -10.76 -8.71
N CYS A 505 6.30 -10.39 -9.99
CA CYS A 505 7.11 -11.03 -11.04
C CYS A 505 8.55 -10.51 -11.09
N CYS A 506 8.91 -9.48 -10.31
CA CYS A 506 10.25 -8.86 -10.38
C CYS A 506 10.57 -8.40 -11.82
N ALA A 507 9.62 -7.73 -12.48
CA ALA A 507 9.69 -7.39 -13.90
C ALA A 507 9.24 -5.93 -14.17
N SER A 508 9.90 -5.26 -15.11
CA SER A 508 9.49 -3.93 -15.58
C SER A 508 8.24 -3.94 -16.46
N ALA A 509 8.14 -4.96 -17.32
CA ALA A 509 7.01 -5.19 -18.20
C ALA A 509 6.12 -6.32 -17.69
N ILE A 510 4.86 -6.31 -18.11
CA ILE A 510 3.93 -7.42 -17.85
C ILE A 510 4.24 -8.52 -18.85
N ASP A 511 4.59 -9.71 -18.35
CA ASP A 511 4.74 -10.91 -19.18
C ASP A 511 3.39 -11.63 -19.26
N PRO A 512 2.74 -11.64 -20.44
CA PRO A 512 1.42 -12.24 -20.58
C PRO A 512 1.44 -13.77 -20.38
N VAL A 513 2.57 -14.44 -20.59
CA VAL A 513 2.72 -15.90 -20.36
C VAL A 513 2.68 -16.20 -18.86
N LYS A 514 3.29 -15.32 -18.06
CA LYS A 514 3.33 -15.40 -16.59
C LYS A 514 2.14 -14.73 -15.91
N THR A 515 1.12 -14.35 -16.66
CA THR A 515 -0.05 -13.64 -16.12
C THR A 515 -1.24 -14.58 -15.97
N ARG A 516 -1.95 -14.47 -14.85
CA ARG A 516 -3.25 -15.11 -14.60
C ARG A 516 -4.23 -14.08 -14.04
N ILE A 517 -5.52 -14.26 -14.30
CA ILE A 517 -6.59 -13.47 -13.69
C ILE A 517 -7.36 -14.40 -12.78
N LEU A 518 -7.46 -14.04 -11.50
CA LEU A 518 -8.18 -14.81 -10.48
C LEU A 518 -9.55 -14.23 -10.15
N MET A 519 -9.86 -13.03 -10.65
CA MET A 519 -11.15 -12.39 -10.45
C MET A 519 -12.21 -13.12 -11.29
N ASP A 520 -13.37 -13.39 -10.69
CA ASP A 520 -14.50 -14.03 -11.35
C ASP A 520 -15.02 -13.20 -12.55
N ASP A 521 -15.66 -13.85 -13.52
CA ASP A 521 -16.29 -13.22 -14.70
C ASP A 521 -17.38 -12.20 -14.34
N SER A 522 -17.87 -12.21 -13.09
CA SER A 522 -18.74 -11.18 -12.56
C SER A 522 -18.78 -11.17 -11.03
N PHE A 523 -19.16 -10.03 -10.45
CA PHE A 523 -19.33 -9.87 -9.01
C PHE A 523 -20.59 -9.08 -8.65
N ALA A 524 -21.15 -9.34 -7.48
CA ALA A 524 -22.23 -8.53 -6.91
C ALA A 524 -21.66 -7.28 -6.22
N VAL A 525 -22.40 -6.16 -6.27
CA VAL A 525 -21.96 -4.88 -5.66
C VAL A 525 -22.15 -4.81 -4.14
N THR A 526 -22.90 -5.75 -3.57
CA THR A 526 -23.11 -5.93 -2.13
C THR A 526 -23.49 -7.38 -1.83
N ALA A 527 -23.13 -7.88 -0.65
CA ALA A 527 -23.61 -9.17 -0.14
C ALA A 527 -24.84 -9.00 0.77
N ASP A 528 -25.09 -7.78 1.26
CA ASP A 528 -26.21 -7.44 2.14
C ASP A 528 -26.99 -6.24 1.57
N PRO A 529 -27.93 -6.48 0.63
CA PRO A 529 -28.73 -5.41 0.01
C PRO A 529 -29.74 -4.74 0.95
N GLU A 530 -30.09 -5.38 2.07
CA GLU A 530 -30.98 -4.79 3.07
C GLU A 530 -30.23 -3.75 3.90
N ARG A 531 -28.99 -4.06 4.30
CA ARG A 531 -28.08 -3.12 4.94
C ARG A 531 -27.66 -2.01 3.97
N TRP A 532 -27.18 -2.37 2.78
CA TRP A 532 -26.59 -1.41 1.84
C TRP A 532 -27.52 -1.01 0.69
N LYS A 533 -28.63 -0.34 1.03
CA LYS A 533 -29.57 0.19 0.03
C LYS A 533 -28.94 1.24 -0.88
N SER A 534 -27.90 1.94 -0.43
CA SER A 534 -27.10 2.86 -1.25
C SER A 534 -26.48 2.17 -2.48
N ALA A 535 -26.08 0.90 -2.33
CA ALA A 535 -25.53 0.08 -3.40
C ALA A 535 -26.54 -0.25 -4.52
N LEU A 536 -27.83 -0.21 -4.21
CA LEU A 536 -28.89 -0.50 -5.18
C LEU A 536 -29.25 0.74 -6.02
N ARG A 537 -29.15 1.94 -5.43
CA ARG A 537 -29.58 3.21 -6.06
C ARG A 537 -28.56 3.81 -7.02
N GLY A 538 -27.27 3.51 -6.84
CA GLY A 538 -26.18 4.03 -7.67
C GLY A 538 -26.11 3.48 -9.10
N SER A 539 -26.90 2.46 -9.42
CA SER A 539 -26.82 1.69 -10.67
C SER A 539 -27.54 2.32 -11.88
N HIS A 540 -27.96 3.59 -11.82
CA HIS A 540 -28.78 4.23 -12.86
C HIS A 540 -28.15 4.28 -14.27
N GLN A 541 -26.88 3.90 -14.46
CA GLN A 541 -26.28 3.69 -15.78
C GLN A 541 -26.63 2.34 -16.45
N SER A 542 -27.27 1.39 -15.77
CA SER A 542 -27.56 0.06 -16.34
C SER A 542 -29.00 -0.15 -16.84
N GLY A 543 -29.87 0.87 -16.81
CA GLY A 543 -31.20 0.79 -17.46
C GLY A 543 -32.20 -0.17 -16.81
N ILE A 544 -31.91 -0.78 -15.65
CA ILE A 544 -32.85 -1.66 -14.95
C ILE A 544 -33.61 -0.84 -13.90
N ARG A 545 -34.80 -0.34 -14.26
CA ARG A 545 -35.75 0.21 -13.28
C ARG A 545 -36.50 -0.92 -12.59
N GLY A 546 -36.50 -0.94 -11.25
CA GLY A 546 -37.53 -1.61 -10.45
C GLY A 546 -37.27 -3.05 -10.00
N SER A 547 -36.07 -3.60 -10.16
CA SER A 547 -35.75 -4.93 -9.62
C SER A 547 -35.12 -4.82 -8.23
N GLN A 548 -35.64 -5.53 -7.22
CA GLN A 548 -34.95 -5.78 -5.95
C GLN A 548 -33.74 -6.72 -6.08
N ASN A 549 -33.22 -6.91 -7.30
CA ASN A 549 -32.09 -7.80 -7.54
C ASN A 549 -30.79 -7.03 -7.33
N VAL A 550 -29.87 -7.64 -6.59
CA VAL A 550 -28.52 -7.09 -6.39
C VAL A 550 -27.82 -6.94 -7.74
N PRO A 551 -27.35 -5.73 -8.11
CA PRO A 551 -26.62 -5.54 -9.36
C PRO A 551 -25.38 -6.45 -9.42
N ARG A 552 -25.21 -7.15 -10.56
CA ARG A 552 -23.97 -7.84 -10.91
C ARG A 552 -23.22 -7.05 -11.97
N VAL A 553 -21.92 -6.89 -11.74
CA VAL A 553 -20.98 -6.32 -12.69
C VAL A 553 -20.29 -7.46 -13.41
N HIS A 554 -20.35 -7.45 -14.74
CA HIS A 554 -19.65 -8.42 -15.59
C HIS A 554 -18.28 -7.91 -15.99
N PHE A 555 -17.30 -8.81 -15.96
CA PHE A 555 -15.95 -8.53 -16.39
C PHE A 555 -15.93 -8.22 -17.89
N ASN A 556 -15.20 -7.16 -18.27
CA ASN A 556 -15.01 -6.77 -19.66
C ASN A 556 -13.53 -6.54 -19.92
N GLU A 557 -12.92 -7.42 -20.70
CA GLU A 557 -11.49 -7.40 -20.98
C GLU A 557 -11.01 -6.13 -21.70
N THR A 558 -11.89 -5.49 -22.47
CA THR A 558 -11.57 -4.24 -23.18
C THR A 558 -11.74 -3.00 -22.31
N ALA A 559 -12.48 -3.11 -21.21
CA ALA A 559 -12.68 -2.08 -20.20
C ALA A 559 -12.58 -2.68 -18.78
N PRO A 560 -11.40 -3.19 -18.38
CA PRO A 560 -11.25 -4.06 -17.22
C PRO A 560 -11.42 -3.34 -15.88
N VAL A 561 -11.38 -2.00 -15.85
CA VAL A 561 -11.65 -1.22 -14.64
C VAL A 561 -13.07 -0.70 -14.65
N PHE A 562 -13.91 -1.31 -13.82
CA PHE A 562 -15.30 -0.91 -13.66
C PHE A 562 -15.43 0.13 -12.55
N CYS A 563 -16.09 1.26 -12.83
CA CYS A 563 -16.34 2.29 -11.82
C CYS A 563 -17.81 2.70 -11.83
N TRP A 564 -18.36 2.98 -10.64
CA TRP A 564 -19.72 3.45 -10.45
C TRP A 564 -19.79 4.36 -9.21
N THR A 565 -20.92 5.03 -9.01
CA THR A 565 -21.13 5.94 -7.90
C THR A 565 -22.35 5.57 -7.07
N GLU A 566 -22.29 5.79 -5.77
CA GLU A 566 -23.38 5.54 -4.81
C GLU A 566 -23.49 6.73 -3.84
N PRO A 567 -24.67 7.00 -3.25
CA PRO A 567 -24.76 7.90 -2.09
C PRO A 567 -23.76 7.50 -1.01
N GLU A 568 -23.23 8.47 -0.25
CA GLU A 568 -22.29 8.15 0.83
C GLU A 568 -22.94 7.19 1.86
N PRO A 569 -22.27 6.07 2.20
CA PRO A 569 -22.72 5.16 3.26
C PRO A 569 -22.89 5.89 4.59
N GLN A 570 -23.99 5.63 5.30
CA GLN A 570 -24.28 6.26 6.59
C GLN A 570 -24.37 5.24 7.72
N LEU A 571 -24.12 5.65 8.97
CA LEU A 571 -24.29 4.78 10.14
C LEU A 571 -25.73 4.28 10.32
N ALA A 572 -26.73 5.02 9.85
CA ALA A 572 -28.11 4.56 9.86
C ALA A 572 -28.32 3.28 9.03
N ASP A 573 -27.45 3.03 8.05
CA ASP A 573 -27.48 1.84 7.21
C ASP A 573 -26.90 0.61 7.94
N THR A 574 -26.14 0.75 9.03
CA THR A 574 -25.42 -0.37 9.65
C THR A 574 -26.23 -1.19 10.65
N GLY A 575 -27.42 -0.75 11.06
CA GLY A 575 -28.35 -1.48 11.95
C GLY A 575 -27.85 -1.77 13.38
N GLU A 576 -26.55 -1.67 13.65
CA GLU A 576 -25.89 -1.99 14.92
C GLU A 576 -25.85 -0.82 15.90
N PHE A 577 -26.08 0.41 15.43
CA PHE A 577 -26.22 1.59 16.29
C PHE A 577 -27.70 1.91 16.47
N GLY A 578 -28.31 1.35 17.52
CA GLY A 578 -29.71 1.56 17.92
C GLY A 578 -30.08 3.00 18.29
N ARG A 579 -29.86 3.96 17.40
CA ARG A 579 -30.45 5.29 17.45
C ARG A 579 -31.66 5.27 16.54
N SER A 580 -32.85 5.30 17.16
CA SER A 580 -34.07 5.71 16.45
C SER A 580 -33.77 7.03 15.75
N ALA A 581 -34.14 7.11 14.47
CA ALA A 581 -34.10 8.34 13.69
C ALA A 581 -35.21 9.31 14.13
N GLU A 582 -35.27 9.63 15.43
CA GLU A 582 -36.07 10.73 15.98
C GLU A 582 -35.18 11.97 16.09
N GLY A 583 -34.80 12.50 14.94
CA GLY A 583 -34.03 13.72 14.81
C GLY A 583 -33.91 14.09 13.34
N ASN A 584 -33.97 15.39 13.02
CA ASN A 584 -33.74 15.87 11.66
C ASN A 584 -32.43 15.26 11.14
N PRO A 585 -32.39 14.75 9.88
CA PRO A 585 -31.18 14.21 9.32
C PRO A 585 -30.06 15.25 9.44
N PRO A 586 -28.86 14.88 9.91
CA PRO A 586 -27.75 15.82 9.99
C PRO A 586 -27.53 16.39 8.59
N MET A 587 -27.53 17.72 8.49
CA MET A 587 -27.39 18.40 7.20
C MET A 587 -26.01 18.07 6.63
N MET A 588 -25.96 17.23 5.59
CA MET A 588 -24.74 17.01 4.81
C MET A 588 -24.32 18.37 4.26
N LEU A 589 -23.13 18.84 4.67
CA LEU A 589 -22.67 20.19 4.32
C LEU A 589 -22.39 20.34 2.81
N PHE A 590 -22.17 19.22 2.11
CA PHE A 590 -21.78 19.16 0.71
C PHE A 590 -22.60 18.10 -0.06
N ASP A 591 -22.85 18.36 -1.35
CA ASP A 591 -23.57 17.45 -2.24
C ASP A 591 -22.62 16.35 -2.75
N THR A 592 -22.26 15.40 -1.88
CA THR A 592 -21.24 14.39 -2.17
C THR A 592 -21.78 12.96 -2.25
N GLN A 593 -21.01 12.11 -2.91
CA GLN A 593 -21.26 10.70 -3.15
C GLN A 593 -19.92 9.95 -3.19
N VAL A 594 -19.94 8.62 -3.15
CA VAL A 594 -18.75 7.77 -3.28
C VAL A 594 -18.62 7.23 -4.69
N GLU A 595 -17.41 7.18 -5.23
CA GLU A 595 -17.06 6.49 -6.46
C GLU A 595 -16.21 5.26 -6.11
N PHE A 596 -16.64 4.09 -6.56
CA PHE A 596 -15.86 2.85 -6.50
C PHE A 596 -15.23 2.58 -7.86
N CYS A 597 -13.99 2.10 -7.87
CA CYS A 597 -13.31 1.58 -9.05
C CYS A 597 -12.67 0.24 -8.72
N VAL A 598 -13.11 -0.83 -9.39
CA VAL A 598 -12.60 -2.19 -9.23
C VAL A 598 -11.79 -2.56 -10.45
N ALA A 599 -10.56 -3.05 -10.25
CA ALA A 599 -9.68 -3.54 -11.31
C ALA A 599 -9.24 -4.99 -11.01
N PRO A 600 -9.19 -5.89 -12.00
CA PRO A 600 -8.58 -7.21 -11.81
C PRO A 600 -7.08 -7.04 -11.59
N VAL A 601 -6.48 -7.93 -10.79
CA VAL A 601 -5.02 -8.04 -10.69
C VAL A 601 -4.53 -9.02 -11.75
N LEU A 602 -3.44 -8.63 -12.42
CA LEU A 602 -2.66 -9.51 -13.27
C LEU A 602 -1.73 -10.36 -12.40
N VAL A 603 -2.23 -11.45 -11.84
CA VAL A 603 -1.49 -12.27 -10.89
C VAL A 603 -0.30 -12.93 -11.59
N CYS A 604 0.89 -12.77 -11.00
CA CYS A 604 2.09 -13.41 -11.46
C CYS A 604 2.03 -14.93 -11.16
N SER A 605 2.13 -15.78 -12.19
CA SER A 605 2.16 -17.24 -12.01
C SER A 605 3.52 -17.76 -11.53
N THR A 606 4.57 -16.95 -11.64
CA THR A 606 5.93 -17.29 -11.21
C THR A 606 6.43 -16.18 -10.28
N VAL A 607 5.89 -16.19 -9.07
CA VAL A 607 6.18 -15.17 -8.05
C VAL A 607 7.65 -15.23 -7.66
N ARG A 608 8.29 -14.06 -7.60
CA ARG A 608 9.70 -13.86 -7.24
C ARG A 608 9.88 -13.17 -5.90
N GLN A 609 8.91 -12.34 -5.52
CA GLN A 609 8.90 -11.66 -4.23
C GLN A 609 7.47 -11.29 -3.85
N THR A 610 7.19 -11.27 -2.55
CA THR A 610 5.85 -10.88 -2.03
C THR A 610 5.91 -9.82 -0.93
N ALA A 611 7.02 -9.70 -0.21
CA ALA A 611 7.23 -8.63 0.76
C ALA A 611 7.21 -7.24 0.11
N GLY A 612 6.56 -6.27 0.77
CA GLY A 612 6.41 -4.89 0.29
C GLY A 612 5.46 -4.69 -0.90
N ALA A 613 4.68 -5.72 -1.28
CA ALA A 613 3.76 -5.61 -2.42
C ALA A 613 2.64 -4.58 -2.16
N GLY A 614 1.98 -4.65 -1.00
CA GLY A 614 0.94 -3.70 -0.58
C GLY A 614 1.44 -2.26 -0.60
N ASP A 615 2.60 -2.02 0.02
CA ASP A 615 3.26 -0.70 0.06
C ASP A 615 3.50 -0.13 -1.35
N ASN A 616 4.04 -0.95 -2.26
CA ASN A 616 4.26 -0.55 -3.66
C ASN A 616 2.95 -0.23 -4.39
N ILE A 617 1.94 -1.08 -4.22
CA ILE A 617 0.61 -0.95 -4.82
C ILE A 617 -0.06 0.34 -4.34
N SER A 618 -0.08 0.57 -3.03
CA SER A 618 -0.64 1.79 -2.41
C SER A 618 0.10 3.05 -2.83
N ALA A 619 1.44 3.08 -2.74
CA ALA A 619 2.26 4.23 -3.13
C ALA A 619 2.06 4.60 -4.62
N GLY A 620 2.03 3.61 -5.51
CA GLY A 620 1.82 3.83 -6.93
C GLY A 620 0.44 4.39 -7.25
N ALA A 621 -0.61 3.83 -6.62
CA ALA A 621 -1.98 4.31 -6.76
C ALA A 621 -2.15 5.73 -6.21
N LEU A 622 -1.61 6.01 -5.01
CA LEU A 622 -1.59 7.33 -4.40
C LEU A 622 -1.01 8.36 -5.36
N ARG A 623 0.16 8.08 -5.95
CA ARG A 623 0.80 9.05 -6.83
C ARG A 623 -0.01 9.37 -8.08
N ALA A 624 -0.81 8.44 -8.60
CA ALA A 624 -1.72 8.72 -9.71
C ALA A 624 -2.84 9.70 -9.33
N GLN A 625 -3.15 9.84 -8.04
CA GLN A 625 -4.19 10.71 -7.50
C GLN A 625 -3.63 11.99 -6.87
N LEU A 626 -2.32 12.09 -6.64
CA LEU A 626 -1.67 13.33 -6.22
C LEU A 626 -1.33 14.19 -7.43
N THR A 627 -2.00 15.34 -7.54
CA THR A 627 -1.67 16.38 -8.54
C THR A 627 -0.93 17.52 -7.87
N ALA A 628 0.11 18.04 -8.52
CA ALA A 628 0.83 19.23 -8.05
C ALA A 628 -0.16 20.38 -7.79
N ARG A 629 0.09 21.18 -6.74
CA ARG A 629 -0.63 22.44 -6.55
C ARG A 629 -0.48 23.27 -7.82
N GLN A 630 -1.59 23.81 -8.34
CA GLN A 630 -1.46 24.96 -9.21
C GLN A 630 -0.67 26.01 -8.41
N PRO A 631 0.41 26.61 -8.95
CA PRO A 631 1.06 27.72 -8.27
C PRO A 631 -0.02 28.74 -7.94
N SER A 632 0.09 29.39 -6.78
CA SER A 632 -0.75 30.56 -6.52
C SER A 632 -0.63 31.46 -7.74
N LYS A 633 -1.77 31.91 -8.26
CA LYS A 633 -1.81 33.03 -9.19
C LYS A 633 -1.51 34.28 -8.36
N ASP A 634 -0.30 34.37 -7.85
CA ASP A 634 0.25 35.59 -7.24
C ASP A 634 1.12 36.26 -8.31
#